data_AF-A0AAU0M5E5-F1
#
_entry.id   AF-A0AAU0M5E5-F1
#
_cell.length_a   1.000
_cell.length_b   1.000
_cell.length_c   1.000
_cell.angle_alpha   90.00
_cell.angle_beta   90.00
_cell.angle_gamma   90.00
#
_symmetry.space_group_name_H-M   'P 1'
#
loop_
_entity.id
_entity.type
_entity.pdbx_description
1 polymer ?
#
loop_
_entity_poly.entity_id
_entity_poly.type
_entity_poly.pdbx_seq_one_letter_code
_entity_poly.pdbx_strand_id
1 'polypeptide(L)'
;MGLFSKKDDSAKRDAGQSAPVVPEVPTAHRKKEGPTPTRKEAEAARRARVNPSLTKKERRRRDADADRRARQEEMRKRDSDVGRTLMRDVVDSRFRLGEVVMPLLLVTLATSLLVGKNPQLANYVMAAFYLIVLAVLVDITFMWRRFTKLLDERHPGHPKRGLFMYGMNRCLQIRRWRIPAPRVNRGDKI
;
A
#
# COMPACT_ATOMS: atom_id res chain seq x y z
N MET A 1 -30.45 47.43 -8.05
CA MET A 1 -30.44 46.06 -8.59
C MET A 1 -29.08 45.47 -8.24
N GLY A 2 -28.86 44.80 -7.11
CA GLY A 2 -29.53 43.59 -6.59
C GLY A 2 -28.71 42.38 -7.05
N LEU A 3 -28.22 41.45 -6.24
CA LEU A 3 -28.24 41.21 -4.80
C LEU A 3 -27.15 40.14 -4.58
N PHE A 4 -26.29 40.34 -3.59
CA PHE A 4 -25.52 39.24 -2.99
C PHE A 4 -26.50 38.23 -2.39
N SER A 5 -26.31 36.92 -2.60
CA SER A 5 -26.99 35.91 -1.79
C SER A 5 -26.00 34.89 -1.24
N LYS A 6 -26.11 34.72 0.08
CA LYS A 6 -25.20 34.09 1.02
C LYS A 6 -25.56 32.60 1.12
N LYS A 7 -24.52 31.79 1.16
CA LYS A 7 -24.54 30.36 1.43
C LYS A 7 -24.69 30.16 2.95
N ASP A 8 -25.79 29.54 3.38
CA ASP A 8 -25.95 29.05 4.75
C ASP A 8 -26.00 27.52 4.74
N ASP A 9 -25.00 26.92 5.37
CA ASP A 9 -24.99 25.56 5.87
C ASP A 9 -25.98 25.48 7.05
N SER A 10 -26.97 24.59 6.95
CA SER A 10 -27.50 23.94 8.15
C SER A 10 -27.83 22.48 7.86
N ALA A 11 -26.98 21.67 8.47
CA ALA A 11 -27.06 20.24 8.62
C ALA A 11 -28.45 19.75 9.08
N LYS A 12 -28.89 18.68 8.41
CA LYS A 12 -29.22 17.40 9.03
C LYS A 12 -30.42 17.39 9.98
N ARG A 13 -31.55 16.86 9.46
CA ARG A 13 -32.45 15.95 10.18
C ARG A 13 -33.44 15.29 9.21
N ASP A 14 -32.92 14.41 8.36
CA ASP A 14 -33.73 13.35 7.76
C ASP A 14 -33.94 12.27 8.83
N ALA A 15 -35.16 12.20 9.35
CA ALA A 15 -35.70 11.05 10.07
C ALA A 15 -37.12 10.82 9.53
N GLY A 16 -37.19 10.34 8.29
CA GLY A 16 -38.42 9.89 7.63
C GLY A 16 -38.40 8.36 7.53
N GLN A 17 -39.16 7.73 8.41
CA GLN A 17 -39.25 6.30 8.60
C GLN A 17 -40.09 5.66 7.47
N SER A 18 -39.46 4.72 6.75
CA SER A 18 -40.01 3.50 6.14
C SER A 18 -41.47 3.47 5.64
N ALA A 19 -41.61 3.43 4.30
CA ALA A 19 -42.46 2.45 3.61
C ALA A 19 -41.84 2.18 2.22
N PRO A 20 -41.67 0.91 1.79
CA PRO A 20 -41.12 0.61 0.48
C PRO A 20 -42.15 0.93 -0.59
N VAL A 21 -41.89 1.96 -1.40
CA VAL A 21 -42.57 2.14 -2.69
C VAL A 21 -42.13 0.98 -3.57
N VAL A 22 -43.01 -0.01 -3.68
CA VAL A 22 -42.96 -1.07 -4.68
C VAL A 22 -42.67 -0.41 -6.03
N PRO A 23 -41.66 -0.84 -6.80
CA PRO A 23 -41.50 -0.33 -8.16
C PRO A 23 -42.75 -0.71 -8.93
N GLU A 24 -43.61 0.28 -9.20
CA GLU A 24 -44.71 0.17 -10.13
C GLU A 24 -44.11 -0.34 -11.44
N VAL A 25 -44.40 -1.61 -11.71
CA VAL A 25 -44.13 -2.22 -13.00
C VAL A 25 -44.86 -1.36 -14.02
N PRO A 26 -44.20 -0.73 -15.01
CA PRO A 26 -44.92 0.00 -16.02
C PRO A 26 -45.63 -1.03 -16.90
N THR A 27 -46.84 -1.42 -16.51
CA THR A 27 -47.81 -2.10 -17.36
C THR A 27 -48.40 -1.08 -18.32
N ALA A 28 -47.53 -0.54 -19.18
CA ALA A 28 -47.94 0.04 -20.43
C ALA A 28 -47.54 -0.97 -21.49
N HIS A 29 -48.53 -1.55 -22.17
CA HIS A 29 -48.31 -2.23 -23.45
C HIS A 29 -47.62 -1.24 -24.39
N ARG A 30 -46.28 -1.22 -24.39
CA ARG A 30 -45.49 -0.53 -25.41
C ARG A 30 -45.88 -1.20 -26.72
N LYS A 31 -46.63 -0.50 -27.57
CA LYS A 31 -46.85 -0.90 -28.96
C LYS A 31 -45.48 -1.28 -29.51
N LYS A 32 -45.33 -2.52 -30.02
CA LYS A 32 -44.10 -2.93 -30.69
C LYS A 32 -43.83 -1.91 -31.80
N GLU A 33 -42.78 -1.12 -31.66
CA GLU A 33 -42.41 -0.05 -32.59
C GLU A 33 -41.88 -0.58 -33.94
N GLY A 34 -42.11 -1.86 -34.26
CA GLY A 34 -41.75 -2.46 -35.54
C GLY A 34 -41.98 -3.97 -35.58
N PRO A 35 -41.74 -4.60 -36.75
CA PRO A 35 -41.78 -6.05 -36.91
C PRO A 35 -40.84 -6.73 -35.91
N THR A 36 -41.29 -7.83 -35.31
CA THR A 36 -40.41 -8.65 -34.45
C THR A 36 -39.25 -9.14 -35.32
N PRO A 37 -37.98 -8.91 -34.93
CA PRO A 37 -36.83 -9.26 -35.76
C PRO A 37 -36.88 -10.75 -36.12
N THR A 38 -36.55 -11.06 -37.37
CA THR A 38 -36.60 -12.44 -37.85
C THR A 38 -35.61 -13.29 -37.09
N ARG A 39 -35.87 -14.60 -36.97
CA ARG A 39 -35.02 -15.54 -36.21
C ARG A 39 -33.53 -15.42 -36.60
N LYS A 40 -33.25 -15.20 -37.89
CA LYS A 40 -31.90 -15.00 -38.42
C LYS A 40 -31.22 -13.73 -37.89
N GLU A 41 -31.95 -12.62 -37.80
CA GLU A 41 -31.44 -11.35 -37.29
C GLU A 41 -31.23 -11.40 -35.77
N ALA A 42 -32.15 -12.05 -35.04
CA ALA A 42 -32.01 -12.28 -33.61
C ALA A 42 -30.79 -13.16 -33.30
N GLU A 43 -30.58 -14.22 -34.08
CA GLU A 43 -29.39 -15.09 -33.95
C GLU A 43 -28.10 -14.35 -34.35
N ALA A 44 -28.11 -13.52 -35.39
CA ALA A 44 -26.96 -12.69 -35.77
C ALA A 44 -26.63 -11.63 -34.71
N ALA A 45 -27.63 -10.94 -34.16
CA ALA A 45 -27.47 -10.00 -33.06
C ALA A 45 -26.98 -10.69 -31.78
N ARG A 46 -27.44 -11.92 -31.50
CA ARG A 46 -26.93 -12.74 -30.40
C ARG A 46 -25.47 -13.14 -30.63
N ARG A 47 -25.10 -13.55 -31.85
CA ARG A 47 -23.71 -13.90 -32.21
C ARG A 47 -22.78 -12.69 -32.12
N ALA A 48 -23.21 -11.52 -32.59
CA ALA A 48 -22.45 -10.27 -32.49
C ALA A 48 -22.25 -9.81 -31.03
N ARG A 49 -23.22 -10.06 -30.14
CA ARG A 49 -23.10 -9.78 -28.70
C ARG A 49 -22.18 -10.78 -27.99
N VAL A 50 -22.20 -12.05 -28.36
CA VAL A 50 -21.44 -13.12 -27.70
C VAL A 50 -19.99 -13.18 -28.20
N ASN A 51 -19.76 -12.97 -29.49
CA ASN A 51 -18.44 -12.96 -30.13
C ASN A 51 -18.33 -11.76 -31.08
N PRO A 52 -18.06 -10.55 -30.56
CA PRO A 52 -17.74 -9.42 -31.41
C PRO A 52 -16.49 -9.77 -32.23
N SER A 53 -16.61 -9.73 -33.56
CA SER A 53 -15.47 -9.89 -34.46
C SER A 53 -14.56 -8.67 -34.35
N LEU A 54 -13.68 -8.67 -33.35
CA LEU A 54 -12.75 -7.59 -33.10
C LEU A 54 -11.84 -7.39 -34.31
N THR A 55 -11.73 -6.15 -34.76
CA THR A 55 -10.75 -5.77 -35.78
C THR A 55 -9.33 -6.08 -35.30
N LYS A 56 -8.37 -6.27 -36.21
CA LYS A 56 -6.96 -6.55 -35.85
C LYS A 56 -6.36 -5.51 -34.89
N LYS A 57 -6.81 -4.25 -34.99
CA LYS A 57 -6.40 -3.14 -34.12
C LYS A 57 -7.01 -3.24 -32.71
N GLU A 58 -8.27 -3.61 -32.60
CA GLU A 58 -8.94 -3.80 -31.30
C GLU A 58 -8.42 -5.04 -30.56
N ARG A 59 -8.13 -6.12 -31.29
CA ARG A 59 -7.49 -7.31 -30.71
C ARG A 59 -6.12 -6.96 -30.12
N ARG A 60 -5.26 -6.27 -30.87
CA ARG A 60 -3.96 -5.79 -30.36
C ARG A 60 -4.08 -4.89 -29.13
N ARG A 61 -5.09 -4.02 -29.07
CA ARG A 61 -5.34 -3.17 -27.88
C ARG A 61 -5.74 -4.03 -26.68
N ARG A 62 -6.66 -4.97 -26.87
CA ARG A 62 -7.11 -5.90 -25.82
C ARG A 62 -5.96 -6.77 -25.30
N ASP A 63 -5.11 -7.27 -26.19
CA ASP A 63 -3.94 -8.08 -25.82
C ASP A 63 -2.92 -7.24 -25.06
N ALA A 64 -2.64 -6.00 -25.52
CA ALA A 64 -1.75 -5.09 -24.81
C ALA A 64 -2.30 -4.70 -23.42
N ASP A 65 -3.61 -4.54 -23.28
CA ASP A 65 -4.26 -4.28 -21.98
C ASP A 65 -4.24 -5.50 -21.08
N ALA A 66 -4.42 -6.71 -21.64
CA ALA A 66 -4.29 -7.97 -20.91
C ALA A 66 -2.86 -8.17 -20.39
N ASP A 67 -1.86 -7.92 -21.22
CA ASP A 67 -0.44 -7.96 -20.85
C ASP A 67 -0.10 -6.94 -19.76
N ARG A 68 -0.64 -5.72 -19.86
CA ARG A 68 -0.48 -4.70 -18.81
C ARG A 68 -1.10 -5.16 -17.49
N ARG A 69 -2.29 -5.75 -17.52
CA ARG A 69 -2.97 -6.28 -16.33
C ARG A 69 -2.20 -7.46 -15.74
N ALA A 70 -1.74 -8.40 -16.56
CA ALA A 70 -0.95 -9.54 -16.13
C ALA A 70 0.35 -9.10 -15.44
N ARG A 71 1.08 -8.15 -16.03
CA ARG A 71 2.28 -7.56 -15.39
C ARG A 71 1.96 -6.87 -14.07
N GLN A 72 0.85 -6.13 -13.99
CA GLN A 72 0.43 -5.49 -12.74
C GLN A 72 0.05 -6.52 -11.67
N GLU A 73 -0.63 -7.61 -12.05
CA GLU A 73 -0.99 -8.70 -11.14
C GLU A 73 0.22 -9.47 -10.64
N GLU A 74 1.21 -9.74 -11.49
CA GLU A 74 2.48 -10.35 -11.08
C GLU A 74 3.25 -9.46 -10.10
N MET A 75 3.31 -8.15 -10.34
CA MET A 75 3.91 -7.21 -9.40
C MET A 75 3.16 -7.20 -8.06
N ARG A 76 1.82 -7.19 -8.09
CA ARG A 76 0.99 -7.28 -6.87
C ARG A 76 1.22 -8.58 -6.11
N LYS A 77 1.34 -9.72 -6.80
CA LYS A 77 1.64 -11.03 -6.18
C LYS A 77 2.99 -11.02 -5.47
N ARG A 78 4.02 -10.46 -6.10
CA ARG A 78 5.37 -10.32 -5.51
C ARG A 78 5.38 -9.36 -4.31
N ASP A 79 4.59 -8.31 -4.36
CA ASP A 79 4.46 -7.34 -3.27
C ASP A 79 3.58 -7.83 -2.11
N SER A 80 2.66 -8.75 -2.40
CA SER A 80 1.76 -9.39 -1.43
C SER A 80 2.37 -10.55 -0.66
N ASP A 81 3.69 -10.80 -0.80
CA ASP A 81 4.38 -11.79 0.02
C ASP A 81 4.05 -11.52 1.49
N VAL A 82 3.41 -12.52 2.10
CA VAL A 82 2.83 -12.45 3.43
C VAL A 82 3.93 -12.13 4.44
N GLY A 83 5.10 -12.75 4.25
CA GLY A 83 6.26 -12.50 5.10
C GLY A 83 6.84 -11.10 4.94
N ARG A 84 6.90 -10.54 3.72
CA ARG A 84 7.33 -9.13 3.52
C ARG A 84 6.34 -8.15 4.11
N THR A 85 5.05 -8.42 3.99
CA THR A 85 4.00 -7.57 4.55
C THR A 85 4.08 -7.55 6.08
N LEU A 86 4.16 -8.72 6.72
CA LEU A 86 4.36 -8.81 8.16
C LEU A 86 5.65 -8.11 8.60
N MET A 87 6.75 -8.26 7.85
CA MET A 87 8.00 -7.56 8.14
C MET A 87 7.84 -6.03 8.10
N ARG A 88 7.14 -5.49 7.08
CA ARG A 88 6.86 -4.04 6.99
C ARG A 88 6.10 -3.57 8.21
N ASP A 89 5.05 -4.29 8.58
CA ASP A 89 4.22 -3.92 9.73
C ASP A 89 5.07 -3.96 11.01
N VAL A 90 5.81 -5.06 11.26
CA VAL A 90 6.65 -5.21 12.46
C VAL A 90 7.70 -4.10 12.57
N VAL A 91 8.32 -3.72 11.46
CA VAL A 91 9.31 -2.62 11.41
C VAL A 91 8.65 -1.25 11.61
N ASP A 92 7.46 -1.05 11.05
CA ASP A 92 6.78 0.25 11.04
C ASP A 92 5.94 0.50 12.31
N SER A 93 5.54 -0.51 13.06
CA SER A 93 4.80 -0.34 14.33
C SER A 93 5.62 0.25 15.48
N ARG A 94 6.95 0.27 15.38
CA ARG A 94 7.82 0.75 16.47
C ARG A 94 8.61 1.99 16.09
N PHE A 95 8.97 2.75 17.11
CA PHE A 95 10.08 3.68 17.00
C PHE A 95 11.37 2.87 16.83
N ARG A 96 12.07 3.07 15.72
CA ARG A 96 13.32 2.39 15.41
C ARG A 96 14.45 3.39 15.50
N LEU A 97 15.59 2.94 16.04
CA LEU A 97 16.80 3.74 16.10
C LEU A 97 17.28 4.21 14.72
N GLY A 98 16.92 3.54 13.62
CA GLY A 98 17.36 3.94 12.28
C GLY A 98 16.99 5.37 11.85
N GLU A 99 15.89 5.94 12.36
CA GLU A 99 15.59 7.36 12.15
C GLU A 99 16.47 8.31 12.97
N VAL A 100 16.91 7.84 14.14
CA VAL A 100 17.84 8.57 15.03
C VAL A 100 19.29 8.40 14.56
N VAL A 101 19.62 7.26 13.95
CA VAL A 101 20.98 6.93 13.51
C VAL A 101 21.49 7.95 12.50
N MET A 102 20.69 8.36 11.51
CA MET A 102 21.14 9.36 10.53
C MET A 102 21.54 10.71 11.16
N PRO A 103 20.69 11.39 11.96
CA PRO A 103 21.08 12.62 12.64
C PRO A 103 22.19 12.37 13.67
N LEU A 104 22.19 11.23 14.37
CA LEU A 104 23.23 10.89 15.35
C LEU A 104 24.61 10.72 14.69
N LEU A 105 24.66 10.10 13.51
CA LEU A 105 25.88 9.98 12.71
C LEU A 105 26.39 11.35 12.27
N LEU A 106 25.51 12.24 11.81
CA LEU A 106 25.87 13.61 11.46
C LEU A 106 26.42 14.39 12.67
N VAL A 107 25.81 14.24 13.85
CA VAL A 107 26.31 14.83 15.10
C VAL A 107 27.69 14.29 15.43
N THR A 108 27.88 12.96 15.41
CA THR A 108 29.20 12.37 15.71
C THR A 108 30.26 12.80 14.71
N LEU A 109 29.92 12.97 13.43
CA LEU A 109 30.82 13.46 12.41
C LEU A 109 31.20 14.92 12.66
N ALA A 110 30.22 15.79 12.94
CA ALA A 110 30.46 17.19 13.27
C ALA A 110 31.36 17.32 14.53
N THR A 111 31.07 16.56 15.57
CA THR A 111 31.92 16.51 16.79
C THR A 111 33.32 16.02 16.45
N SER A 112 33.47 15.00 15.60
CA SER A 112 34.78 14.51 15.17
C SER A 112 35.62 15.59 14.49
N LEU A 113 35.01 16.45 13.66
CA LEU A 113 35.72 17.54 12.98
C LEU A 113 36.15 18.65 13.96
N LEU A 114 35.30 18.98 14.93
CA LEU A 114 35.59 19.98 15.96
C LEU A 114 36.72 19.56 16.90
N VAL A 115 36.82 18.26 17.15
CA VAL A 115 37.58 17.70 18.26
C VAL A 115 38.83 16.95 17.80
N GLY A 116 39.02 16.77 16.49
CA GLY A 116 40.13 16.00 15.90
C GLY A 116 41.54 16.49 16.24
N LYS A 117 41.70 17.71 16.77
CA LYS A 117 43.00 18.23 17.24
C LYS A 117 43.40 17.68 18.62
N ASN A 118 42.45 17.16 19.40
CA ASN A 118 42.71 16.58 20.71
C ASN A 118 42.55 15.04 20.66
N PRO A 119 43.65 14.27 20.74
CA PRO A 119 43.59 12.81 20.58
C PRO A 119 42.76 12.12 21.66
N GLN A 120 42.70 12.68 22.88
CA GLN A 120 41.93 12.05 23.96
C GLN A 120 40.43 12.20 23.76
N LEU A 121 39.97 13.36 23.29
CA LEU A 121 38.56 13.51 22.96
C LEU A 121 38.18 12.78 21.67
N ALA A 122 39.08 12.66 20.68
CA ALA A 122 38.85 11.85 19.50
C ALA A 122 38.55 10.37 19.86
N ASN A 123 39.26 9.82 20.85
CA ASN A 123 38.99 8.49 21.38
C ASN A 123 37.58 8.36 21.99
N TYR A 124 37.11 9.37 22.73
CA TYR A 124 35.74 9.36 23.26
C TYR A 124 34.69 9.40 22.15
N VAL A 125 34.91 10.19 21.09
CA VAL A 125 34.00 10.24 19.92
C VAL A 125 33.97 8.88 19.21
N MET A 126 35.14 8.25 19.03
CA MET A 126 35.24 6.90 18.45
C MET A 126 34.51 5.86 19.32
N ALA A 127 34.69 5.90 20.64
CA ALA A 127 33.99 5.01 21.56
C ALA A 127 32.46 5.22 21.50
N ALA A 128 32.01 6.48 21.44
CA ALA A 128 30.60 6.81 21.27
C ALA A 128 30.05 6.27 19.94
N PHE A 129 30.80 6.37 18.84
CA PHE A 129 30.43 5.78 17.56
C PHE A 129 30.24 4.26 17.66
N TYR A 130 31.17 3.55 18.31
CA TYR A 130 31.02 2.10 18.53
C TYR A 130 29.81 1.74 19.40
N LEU A 131 29.51 2.53 20.43
CA LEU A 131 28.31 2.34 21.25
C LEU A 131 27.03 2.51 20.43
N ILE A 132 27.00 3.48 19.51
CA ILE A 132 25.87 3.68 18.60
C ILE A 132 25.70 2.47 17.69
N VAL A 133 26.79 2.00 17.07
CA VAL A 133 26.77 0.80 16.22
C VAL A 133 26.26 -0.41 17.01
N LEU A 134 26.73 -0.60 18.24
CA LEU A 134 26.27 -1.68 19.11
C LEU A 134 24.76 -1.57 19.41
N ALA A 135 24.27 -0.37 19.74
CA ALA A 135 22.85 -0.14 19.99
C ALA A 135 21.98 -0.49 18.77
N VAL A 136 22.45 -0.18 17.55
CA VAL A 136 21.77 -0.55 16.30
C VAL A 136 21.76 -2.06 16.09
N LEU A 137 22.88 -2.74 16.33
CA LEU A 137 22.95 -4.21 16.22
C LEU A 137 21.97 -4.88 17.19
N VAL A 138 21.89 -4.39 18.42
CA VAL A 138 20.94 -4.88 19.42
C VAL A 138 19.50 -4.68 18.95
N ASP A 139 19.14 -3.50 18.43
CA ASP A 139 17.81 -3.20 17.89
C ASP A 139 17.43 -4.10 16.70
N ILE A 140 18.36 -4.34 15.76
CA ILE A 140 18.15 -5.27 14.63
C ILE A 140 17.90 -6.70 15.14
N THR A 141 18.64 -7.13 16.16
CA THR A 141 18.52 -8.47 16.73
C THR A 141 17.16 -8.66 17.43
N PHE A 142 16.71 -7.66 18.19
CA PHE A 142 15.38 -7.66 18.82
C PHE A 142 14.26 -7.63 17.78
N MET A 143 14.38 -6.80 16.73
CA MET A 143 13.44 -6.78 15.60
C MET A 143 13.33 -8.17 14.97
N TRP A 144 14.46 -8.80 14.65
CA TRP A 144 14.46 -10.10 13.99
C TRP A 144 13.82 -11.19 14.85
N ARG A 145 14.20 -11.28 16.13
CA ARG A 145 13.61 -12.24 17.08
C ARG A 145 12.09 -12.10 17.19
N ARG A 146 11.59 -10.87 17.27
CA ARG A 146 10.15 -10.60 17.33
C ARG A 146 9.46 -10.95 16.03
N PHE A 147 10.04 -10.59 14.88
CA PHE A 147 9.50 -10.93 13.57
C PHE A 147 9.40 -12.45 13.40
N THR A 148 10.45 -13.21 13.73
CA THR A 148 10.43 -14.67 13.60
C THR A 148 9.36 -15.30 14.48
N LYS A 149 9.20 -14.80 15.72
CA LYS A 149 8.15 -15.27 16.63
C LYS A 149 6.75 -15.01 16.04
N LEU A 150 6.47 -13.79 15.58
CA LEU A 150 5.18 -13.43 14.98
C LEU A 150 4.91 -14.17 13.67
N LEU A 151 5.95 -14.40 12.86
CA LEU A 151 5.83 -15.16 11.61
C LEU A 151 5.47 -16.62 11.90
N ASP A 152 6.13 -17.24 12.87
CA ASP A 152 5.86 -18.62 13.27
C ASP A 152 4.46 -18.77 13.89
N GLU A 153 3.98 -17.76 14.63
CA GLU A 153 2.62 -17.73 15.20
C GLU A 153 1.51 -17.57 14.14
N ARG A 154 1.70 -16.70 13.13
CA ARG A 154 0.67 -16.40 12.13
C ARG A 154 0.73 -17.27 10.89
N HIS A 155 1.93 -17.61 10.46
CA HIS A 155 2.22 -18.28 9.20
C HIS A 155 3.27 -19.37 9.43
N PRO A 156 2.91 -20.44 10.15
CA PRO A 156 3.82 -21.54 10.42
C PRO A 156 4.34 -22.12 9.10
N GLY A 157 5.66 -22.34 9.01
CA GLY A 157 6.31 -22.92 7.84
C GLY A 157 6.63 -21.96 6.70
N HIS A 158 6.35 -20.65 6.83
CA HIS A 158 6.73 -19.68 5.79
C HIS A 158 8.26 -19.53 5.68
N PRO A 159 8.84 -19.53 4.46
CA PRO A 159 10.28 -19.32 4.30
C PRO A 159 10.72 -17.96 4.84
N LYS A 160 11.77 -17.96 5.66
CA LYS A 160 12.42 -16.76 6.23
C LYS A 160 13.51 -16.18 5.32
N ARG A 161 13.83 -16.86 4.22
CA ARG A 161 14.97 -16.56 3.34
C ARG A 161 14.78 -15.19 2.67
N GLY A 162 15.76 -14.31 2.86
CA GLY A 162 15.75 -12.95 2.28
C GLY A 162 14.92 -11.91 3.04
N LEU A 163 14.05 -12.33 3.98
CA LEU A 163 13.24 -11.39 4.77
C LEU A 163 14.10 -10.59 5.76
N PHE A 164 15.17 -11.19 6.28
CA PHE A 164 16.11 -10.49 7.16
C PHE A 164 16.74 -9.28 6.47
N MET A 165 17.34 -9.49 5.28
CA MET A 165 17.96 -8.41 4.51
C MET A 165 16.95 -7.36 4.07
N TYR A 166 15.72 -7.78 3.74
CA TYR A 166 14.63 -6.87 3.44
C TYR A 166 14.26 -5.98 4.66
N GLY A 167 14.06 -6.59 5.82
CA GLY A 167 13.74 -5.88 7.07
C GLY A 167 14.87 -4.93 7.48
N MET A 168 16.12 -5.39 7.40
CA MET A 168 17.31 -4.63 7.73
C MET A 168 17.42 -3.34 6.91
N ASN A 169 17.33 -3.46 5.58
CA ASN A 169 17.32 -2.29 4.68
C ASN A 169 16.19 -1.32 5.01
N ARG A 170 14.99 -1.83 5.35
CA ARG A 170 13.86 -0.98 5.69
C ARG A 170 14.10 -0.20 6.98
N CYS A 171 14.77 -0.76 7.98
CA CYS A 171 15.04 0.01 9.19
C CYS A 171 16.14 1.04 9.06
N LEU A 172 17.07 0.90 8.12
CA LEU A 172 18.06 1.95 7.85
C LEU A 172 17.45 3.17 7.15
N GLN A 173 16.32 3.01 6.46
CA GLN A 173 15.66 4.12 5.77
C GLN A 173 14.77 4.92 6.73
N ILE A 174 14.79 6.25 6.56
CA ILE A 174 13.89 7.17 7.26
C ILE A 174 12.45 6.85 6.86
N ARG A 175 11.54 6.72 7.84
CA ARG A 175 10.13 6.34 7.62
C ARG A 175 9.41 7.17 6.56
N ARG A 176 9.73 8.46 6.48
CA ARG A 176 9.14 9.40 5.50
C ARG A 176 9.50 9.06 4.05
N TRP A 177 10.65 8.43 3.81
CA TRP A 177 11.16 8.08 2.47
C TRP A 177 11.01 6.60 2.13
N ARG A 178 10.37 5.80 2.99
CA ARG A 178 10.11 4.38 2.73
C ARG A 178 9.03 4.22 1.66
N ILE A 179 9.35 3.48 0.61
CA ILE A 179 8.40 3.01 -0.41
C ILE A 179 8.32 1.48 -0.28
N PRO A 180 7.14 0.85 -0.16
CA PRO A 180 5.80 1.42 0.03
C PRO A 180 5.62 2.10 1.39
N ALA A 181 4.67 3.05 1.44
CA ALA A 181 4.36 3.82 2.64
C ALA A 181 3.95 2.91 3.82
N PRO A 182 4.27 3.28 5.07
CA PRO A 182 3.84 2.54 6.26
C PRO A 182 2.32 2.40 6.33
N ARG A 183 1.83 1.18 6.56
CA ARG A 183 0.39 0.90 6.74
C ARG A 183 -0.08 1.11 8.18
N VAL A 184 0.82 0.88 9.14
CA VAL A 184 0.55 0.93 10.58
C VAL A 184 1.20 2.15 11.23
N ASN A 185 0.52 2.72 12.21
CA ASN A 185 1.04 3.79 13.05
C ASN A 185 1.96 3.24 14.13
N ARG A 186 2.72 4.14 14.78
CA ARG A 186 3.59 3.75 15.89
C ARG A 186 2.74 3.35 17.09
N GLY A 187 3.08 2.22 17.71
CA GLY A 187 2.38 1.67 18.86
C GLY A 187 1.23 0.74 18.49
N ASP A 188 0.89 0.61 17.21
CA ASP A 188 -0.16 -0.31 16.78
C ASP A 188 0.19 -1.74 17.17
N LYS A 189 -0.78 -2.44 17.76
CA LYS A 189 -0.66 -3.85 18.08
C LYS A 189 -0.72 -4.63 16.78
N ILE A 190 0.43 -5.18 16.42
CA ILE A 190 0.55 -6.23 15.41
C ILE A 190 0.37 -7.52 16.15
#